data_AF-A0A350HEB4-F1
#
_entry.id   AF-A0A350HEB4-F1
#
_cell.length_a   1.000
_cell.length_b   1.000
_cell.length_c   1.000
_cell.angle_alpha   90.00
_cell.angle_beta   90.00
_cell.angle_gamma   90.00
#
_symmetry.space_group_name_H-M   'P 1'
#
loop_
_entity.id
_entity.type
_entity.pdbx_description
1 polymer ?
#
loop_
_entity_poly.entity_id
_entity_poly.type
_entity_poly.pdbx_seq_one_letter_code
_entity_poly.pdbx_strand_id
1 'polypeptide(L)'
;MVDLARERNLSVDLEGFDACMRDQRLRSRQSQQFATLTSTDWLPDTVTEFTGYDADESMGKLLCIRSGDENVEKLTSGDAVLVFDQTPFYAESGGQVGDIGLITGPEGRFNVVDTQRYGGCVVHYGHIEEGVLSVDDACALSVHDRRGETKKNHSATHLLHEALGEVLGTHVMQKGSLVSHERLRFDFSHPSPLKPDEIDQIEQLVNQAISADYLVGTDIMALDKAREEGVKAQFDEKYADQVRVLSMGTSRELCGGTHVSRTGEIGYFVIVEQTAVAQGIRRIEALTGLAAVQYAQQIRQQLSHLGYLLQSPVVALADKVEKMKSQHKQYQKANEALILRSMAYDVQQALDHVQMMSSTSVLVTSVSYDSPKYLRPFTQNCLVSAKVDCVVLLQVSSDKLYLSVGCGQDFAKRYTAQAVFRVLAESLGAKGGGKPVFCQGSADLSSISQGSDVGAIKKHCQQVLSAFFTD
;
A
#
# COMPACT_ATOMS: atom_id res chain seq x y z
N MET A 1 5.92 10.40 -23.47
CA MET A 1 6.12 11.37 -22.36
C MET A 1 7.29 12.32 -22.60
N VAL A 2 8.45 11.83 -23.08
CA VAL A 2 9.61 12.69 -23.38
C VAL A 2 9.29 13.75 -24.45
N ASP A 3 8.56 13.38 -25.50
CA ASP A 3 8.19 14.33 -26.57
C ASP A 3 7.22 15.43 -26.07
N LEU A 4 6.26 15.07 -25.21
CA LEU A 4 5.32 16.01 -24.59
C LEU A 4 6.01 16.98 -23.61
N ALA A 5 7.05 16.53 -22.90
CA ALA A 5 7.86 17.37 -22.03
C ALA A 5 8.73 18.35 -22.86
N ARG A 6 9.25 17.88 -24.01
CA ARG A 6 10.02 18.68 -24.96
C ARG A 6 9.17 19.81 -25.57
N GLU A 7 7.91 19.53 -25.91
CA GLU A 7 6.94 20.54 -26.36
C GLU A 7 6.63 21.63 -25.32
N ARG A 8 6.86 21.34 -24.03
CA ARG A 8 6.63 22.26 -22.92
C ARG A 8 7.91 22.87 -22.34
N ASN A 9 9.06 22.74 -23.02
CA ASN A 9 10.38 23.18 -22.55
C ASN A 9 10.74 22.64 -21.15
N LEU A 10 10.33 21.41 -20.83
CA LEU A 10 10.67 20.72 -19.59
C LEU A 10 11.73 19.65 -19.87
N SER A 11 12.77 19.60 -19.06
CA SER A 11 13.76 18.52 -19.10
C SER A 11 13.23 17.27 -18.38
N VAL A 12 13.57 16.10 -18.92
CA VAL A 12 13.22 14.80 -18.31
C VAL A 12 14.52 14.10 -17.93
N ASP A 13 14.62 13.70 -16.67
CA ASP A 13 15.75 12.93 -16.15
C ASP A 13 15.60 11.44 -16.49
N LEU A 14 16.04 11.10 -17.71
CA LEU A 14 16.00 9.74 -18.21
C LEU A 14 17.00 8.83 -17.49
N GLU A 15 18.16 9.36 -17.10
CA GLU A 15 19.17 8.60 -16.37
C GLU A 15 18.70 8.22 -14.97
N GLY A 16 18.05 9.15 -14.25
CA GLY A 16 17.43 8.89 -12.95
C GLY A 16 16.29 7.87 -13.05
N PHE A 17 15.45 7.95 -14.09
CA PHE A 17 14.41 6.95 -14.35
C PHE A 17 15.01 5.56 -14.60
N ASP A 18 16.01 5.44 -15.47
CA ASP A 18 16.66 4.16 -15.79
C ASP A 18 17.45 3.59 -14.60
N ALA A 19 17.99 4.44 -13.73
CA ALA A 19 18.60 4.03 -12.47
C ALA A 19 17.54 3.45 -11.52
N CYS A 20 16.40 4.13 -11.31
CA CYS A 20 15.31 3.63 -10.49
C CYS A 20 14.69 2.33 -11.04
N MET A 21 14.57 2.20 -12.36
CA MET A 21 14.09 0.97 -13.02
C MET A 21 15.06 -0.20 -12.84
N ARG A 22 16.38 0.04 -12.90
CA ARG A 22 17.39 -0.98 -12.58
C ARG A 22 17.33 -1.38 -11.11
N ASP A 23 17.20 -0.41 -10.21
CA ASP A 23 17.07 -0.64 -8.77
C ASP A 23 15.82 -1.47 -8.43
N GLN A 24 14.70 -1.19 -9.08
CA GLN A 24 13.47 -1.97 -8.93
C GLN A 24 13.65 -3.42 -9.41
N ARG A 25 14.29 -3.63 -10.57
CA ARG A 25 14.60 -4.98 -11.10
C ARG A 25 15.55 -5.74 -10.19
N LEU A 26 16.52 -5.06 -9.58
CA LEU A 26 17.43 -5.66 -8.61
C LEU A 26 16.70 -6.04 -7.32
N ARG A 27 15.83 -5.17 -6.77
CA ARG A 27 15.02 -5.50 -5.59
C ARG A 27 14.07 -6.66 -5.81
N SER A 28 13.52 -6.83 -7.02
CA SER A 28 12.72 -8.02 -7.34
C SER A 28 13.53 -9.32 -7.36
N ARG A 29 14.85 -9.25 -7.57
CA ARG A 29 15.77 -10.40 -7.59
C ARG A 29 16.41 -10.69 -6.22
N GLN A 30 16.47 -9.70 -5.33
CA GLN A 30 17.09 -9.81 -3.99
C GLN A 30 16.30 -10.63 -2.96
N SER A 31 15.18 -11.25 -3.35
CA SER A 31 14.45 -12.19 -2.48
C SER A 31 15.04 -13.61 -2.47
N GLN A 32 16.05 -13.90 -3.30
CA GLN A 32 16.75 -15.18 -3.34
C GLN A 32 17.97 -15.16 -2.40
N GLN A 33 17.99 -16.04 -1.39
CA GLN A 33 19.11 -16.20 -0.44
C GLN A 33 20.38 -16.80 -1.09
N PHE A 34 20.27 -17.33 -2.31
CA PHE A 34 21.38 -17.92 -3.07
C PHE A 34 21.85 -16.97 -4.19
N ALA A 35 23.17 -16.89 -4.41
CA ALA A 35 23.72 -16.19 -5.56
C ALA A 35 23.19 -16.84 -6.85
N THR A 36 22.53 -16.06 -7.71
CA THR A 36 22.01 -16.55 -9.00
C THR A 36 23.18 -17.10 -9.82
N LEU A 37 23.17 -18.41 -10.10
CA LEU A 37 24.20 -19.05 -10.92
C LEU A 37 24.07 -18.52 -12.36
N THR A 38 25.11 -17.89 -12.91
CA THR A 38 25.06 -17.26 -14.24
C THR A 38 25.69 -18.10 -15.35
N SER A 39 26.53 -19.07 -15.00
CA SER A 39 27.11 -20.04 -15.94
C SER A 39 26.45 -21.40 -15.78
N THR A 40 26.32 -22.12 -16.90
CA THR A 40 25.82 -23.51 -16.99
C THR A 40 26.95 -24.52 -17.15
N ASP A 41 28.22 -24.10 -17.14
CA ASP A 41 29.38 -24.95 -17.49
C ASP A 41 29.64 -26.10 -16.50
N TRP A 42 29.05 -26.01 -15.31
CA TRP A 42 29.15 -26.99 -14.25
C TRP A 42 28.05 -28.05 -14.29
N LEU A 43 27.01 -27.84 -15.10
CA LEU A 43 25.90 -28.78 -15.21
C LEU A 43 26.36 -30.07 -15.92
N PRO A 44 25.80 -31.22 -15.55
CA PRO A 44 25.95 -32.42 -16.34
C PRO A 44 25.33 -32.23 -17.74
N ASP A 45 25.90 -32.88 -18.75
CA ASP A 45 25.38 -32.89 -20.12
C ASP A 45 24.18 -33.86 -20.21
N THR A 46 23.05 -33.42 -19.64
CA THR A 46 21.80 -34.19 -19.55
C THR A 46 20.58 -33.27 -19.50
N VAL A 47 19.41 -33.86 -19.72
CA VAL A 47 18.11 -33.22 -19.50
C VAL A 47 17.44 -33.94 -18.35
N THR A 48 17.05 -33.20 -17.30
CA THR A 48 16.34 -33.81 -16.18
C THR A 48 14.91 -34.14 -16.59
N GLU A 49 14.50 -35.40 -16.42
CA GLU A 49 13.13 -35.84 -16.61
C GLU A 49 12.25 -35.35 -15.45
N PHE A 50 11.14 -34.69 -15.78
CA PHE A 50 10.19 -34.20 -14.77
C PHE A 50 9.05 -35.19 -14.59
N THR A 51 8.97 -35.81 -13.41
CA THR A 51 7.95 -36.82 -13.05
C THR A 51 6.82 -36.25 -12.21
N GLY A 52 6.90 -34.96 -11.85
CA GLY A 52 6.01 -34.29 -10.90
C GLY A 52 4.59 -34.01 -11.38
N TYR A 53 4.24 -34.41 -12.61
CA TYR A 53 2.86 -34.39 -13.07
C TYR A 53 2.03 -35.55 -12.48
N ASP A 54 2.67 -36.70 -12.27
CA ASP A 54 1.99 -37.94 -11.86
C ASP A 54 2.18 -38.24 -10.38
N ALA A 55 3.34 -37.88 -9.80
CA ALA A 55 3.66 -38.17 -8.41
C ALA A 55 4.41 -37.01 -7.75
N ASP A 56 4.12 -36.77 -6.47
CA ASP A 56 4.86 -35.81 -5.63
C ASP A 56 6.11 -36.47 -4.98
N GLU A 57 6.32 -37.77 -5.21
CA GLU A 57 7.50 -38.53 -4.77
C GLU A 57 8.07 -39.40 -5.91
N SER A 58 9.41 -39.49 -6.01
CA SER A 58 10.06 -40.44 -6.91
C SER A 58 11.47 -40.80 -6.44
N MET A 59 12.07 -41.82 -7.07
CA MET A 59 13.52 -42.09 -6.95
C MET A 59 14.27 -41.34 -8.04
N GLY A 60 15.49 -40.89 -7.75
CA GLY A 60 16.36 -40.22 -8.72
C GLY A 60 17.83 -40.44 -8.39
N LYS A 61 18.67 -40.51 -9.41
CA LYS A 61 20.12 -40.67 -9.29
C LYS A 61 20.77 -39.28 -9.21
N LEU A 62 21.55 -39.04 -8.16
CA LEU A 62 22.27 -37.80 -7.96
C LEU A 62 23.43 -37.70 -8.96
N LEU A 63 23.37 -36.75 -9.90
CA LEU A 63 24.34 -36.61 -10.98
C LEU A 63 25.42 -35.56 -10.68
N CYS A 64 25.07 -34.53 -9.91
CA CYS A 64 25.97 -33.43 -9.63
C CYS A 64 25.64 -32.81 -8.27
N ILE A 65 26.69 -32.50 -7.52
CA ILE A 65 26.64 -31.71 -6.30
C ILE A 65 27.55 -30.50 -6.53
N ARG A 66 26.99 -29.29 -6.43
CA ARG A 66 27.76 -28.05 -6.43
C ARG A 66 27.70 -27.42 -5.05
N SER A 67 28.86 -27.22 -4.41
CA SER A 67 28.97 -26.51 -3.13
C SER A 67 29.82 -25.25 -3.33
N GLY A 68 29.21 -24.09 -3.08
CA GLY A 68 29.80 -22.80 -3.47
C GLY A 68 30.04 -22.74 -4.98
N ASP A 69 31.30 -22.57 -5.39
CA ASP A 69 31.70 -22.43 -6.78
C ASP A 69 32.28 -23.70 -7.42
N GLU A 70 32.33 -24.80 -6.67
CA GLU A 70 32.98 -26.04 -7.10
C GLU A 70 32.00 -27.22 -7.13
N ASN A 71 32.17 -28.10 -8.12
CA ASN A 71 31.53 -29.40 -8.14
C ASN A 71 32.30 -30.35 -7.22
N VAL A 72 31.60 -31.04 -6.34
CA VAL A 72 32.18 -31.95 -5.35
C VAL A 72 31.59 -33.35 -5.49
N GLU A 73 32.38 -34.37 -5.15
CA GLU A 73 31.93 -35.77 -5.18
C GLU A 73 31.01 -36.11 -3.99
N LYS A 74 31.17 -35.39 -2.87
CA LYS A 74 30.44 -35.63 -1.63
C LYS A 74 30.07 -34.32 -0.93
N LEU A 75 28.86 -34.27 -0.39
CA LEU A 75 28.38 -33.20 0.48
C LEU A 75 28.25 -33.73 1.91
N THR A 76 28.95 -33.10 2.85
CA THR A 76 28.94 -33.50 4.27
C THR A 76 28.42 -32.41 5.21
N SER A 77 28.43 -31.15 4.75
CA SER A 77 27.88 -30.01 5.49
C SER A 77 27.59 -28.83 4.57
N GLY A 78 26.69 -27.95 5.01
CA GLY A 78 26.43 -26.65 4.38
C GLY A 78 25.46 -26.68 3.21
N ASP A 79 25.46 -25.55 2.50
CA ASP A 79 24.61 -25.27 1.37
C ASP A 79 25.14 -25.91 0.08
N ALA A 80 24.23 -26.38 -0.76
CA ALA A 80 24.58 -26.94 -2.07
C ALA A 80 23.46 -26.79 -3.09
N VAL A 81 23.82 -27.11 -4.34
CA VAL A 81 22.89 -27.28 -5.45
C VAL A 81 23.03 -28.70 -5.98
N LEU A 82 21.92 -29.42 -6.03
CA LEU A 82 21.87 -30.81 -6.47
C LEU A 82 21.16 -30.94 -7.83
N VAL A 83 21.67 -31.82 -8.69
CA VAL A 83 21.06 -32.15 -9.99
C VAL A 83 20.85 -33.65 -10.09
N PHE A 84 19.66 -34.05 -10.53
CA PHE A 84 19.26 -35.45 -10.71
C PHE A 84 18.94 -35.76 -12.17
N ASP A 85 18.95 -37.04 -12.51
CA ASP A 85 18.47 -37.56 -13.79
C ASP A 85 16.96 -37.36 -13.97
N GLN A 86 16.19 -37.56 -12.90
CA GLN A 86 14.75 -37.31 -12.84
C GLN A 86 14.33 -36.72 -11.49
N THR A 87 13.23 -35.95 -11.47
CA THR A 87 12.74 -35.33 -10.23
C THR A 87 11.23 -35.01 -10.27
N PRO A 88 10.51 -35.13 -9.12
CA PRO A 88 9.14 -34.66 -8.99
C PRO A 88 9.05 -33.16 -8.68
N PHE A 89 10.18 -32.50 -8.39
CA PHE A 89 10.23 -31.08 -8.03
C PHE A 89 10.04 -30.20 -9.27
N TYR A 90 9.03 -29.32 -9.24
CA TYR A 90 8.78 -28.39 -10.32
C TYR A 90 9.74 -27.22 -10.18
N ALA A 91 10.49 -26.96 -11.25
CA ALA A 91 11.34 -25.78 -11.35
C ALA A 91 10.52 -24.53 -11.63
N GLU A 92 10.80 -23.43 -10.94
CA GLU A 92 10.10 -22.15 -11.11
C GLU A 92 9.97 -21.79 -12.60
N SER A 93 8.72 -21.66 -13.06
CA SER A 93 8.40 -21.35 -14.45
C SER A 93 6.93 -21.02 -14.63
N GLY A 94 6.59 -20.22 -15.65
CA GLY A 94 5.21 -19.84 -15.96
C GLY A 94 4.51 -19.03 -14.85
N GLY A 95 5.29 -18.42 -13.94
CA GLY A 95 4.80 -17.73 -12.75
C GLY A 95 4.59 -18.64 -11.53
N GLN A 96 4.62 -19.97 -11.68
CA GLN A 96 4.62 -20.89 -10.54
C GLN A 96 6.00 -20.93 -9.89
N VAL A 97 6.03 -20.73 -8.55
CA VAL A 97 7.25 -20.85 -7.75
C VAL A 97 7.81 -22.27 -7.75
N GLY A 98 9.13 -22.38 -7.62
CA GLY A 98 9.81 -23.66 -7.49
C GLY A 98 9.41 -24.41 -6.23
N ASP A 99 9.46 -25.74 -6.27
CA ASP A 99 9.12 -26.54 -5.09
C ASP A 99 10.21 -26.58 -4.05
N ILE A 100 9.75 -26.92 -2.84
CA ILE A 100 10.56 -27.23 -1.68
C ILE A 100 10.21 -28.64 -1.23
N GLY A 101 11.08 -29.25 -0.41
CA GLY A 101 10.87 -30.63 0.02
C GLY A 101 12.14 -31.27 0.56
N LEU A 102 12.17 -32.59 0.56
CA LEU A 102 13.23 -33.37 1.14
C LEU A 102 13.82 -34.35 0.12
N ILE A 103 15.14 -34.44 0.11
CA ILE A 103 15.90 -35.45 -0.61
C ILE A 103 16.57 -36.35 0.43
N THR A 104 16.32 -37.66 0.35
CA THR A 104 16.88 -38.66 1.27
C THR A 104 17.73 -39.63 0.47
N GLY A 105 19.05 -39.57 0.67
CA GLY A 105 19.99 -40.55 0.13
C GLY A 105 20.23 -41.71 1.11
N PRO A 106 21.15 -42.63 0.78
CA PRO A 106 21.47 -43.79 1.63
C PRO A 106 22.02 -43.41 3.01
N GLU A 107 22.83 -42.34 3.08
CA GLU A 107 23.55 -41.92 4.28
C GLU A 107 23.31 -40.45 4.66
N GLY A 108 22.40 -39.75 3.99
CA GLY A 108 22.23 -38.31 4.19
C GLY A 108 20.85 -37.78 3.81
N ARG A 109 20.50 -36.62 4.38
CA ARG A 109 19.24 -35.91 4.14
C ARG A 109 19.49 -34.46 3.80
N PHE A 110 18.82 -33.98 2.76
CA PHE A 110 18.99 -32.64 2.21
C PHE A 110 17.65 -31.95 2.08
N ASN A 111 17.55 -30.78 2.71
CA ASN A 111 16.36 -29.95 2.71
C ASN A 111 16.41 -28.98 1.52
N VAL A 112 15.49 -29.17 0.57
CA VAL A 112 15.35 -28.34 -0.62
C VAL A 112 14.51 -27.12 -0.26
N VAL A 113 15.06 -25.93 -0.50
CA VAL A 113 14.41 -24.64 -0.21
C VAL A 113 14.01 -23.86 -1.45
N ASP A 114 14.53 -24.23 -2.63
CA ASP A 114 14.14 -23.69 -3.92
C ASP A 114 14.48 -24.65 -5.06
N THR A 115 13.71 -24.65 -6.15
CA THR A 115 13.93 -25.47 -7.34
C THR A 115 13.86 -24.60 -8.59
N GLN A 116 14.92 -24.61 -9.39
CA GLN A 116 15.08 -23.73 -10.55
C GLN A 116 15.47 -24.53 -11.80
N ARG A 117 15.34 -23.91 -12.97
CA ARG A 117 15.73 -24.50 -14.25
C ARG A 117 16.97 -23.80 -14.81
N TYR A 118 18.01 -24.58 -15.10
CA TYR A 118 19.21 -24.10 -15.79
C TYR A 118 19.52 -25.02 -16.96
N GLY A 119 19.47 -24.47 -18.18
CA GLY A 119 19.58 -25.28 -19.40
C GLY A 119 18.51 -26.38 -19.42
N GLY A 120 18.93 -27.62 -19.70
CA GLY A 120 18.06 -28.80 -19.65
C GLY A 120 17.83 -29.38 -18.25
N CYS A 121 18.55 -28.89 -17.24
CA CYS A 121 18.55 -29.47 -15.89
C CYS A 121 17.55 -28.77 -14.96
N VAL A 122 16.98 -29.57 -14.05
CA VAL A 122 16.30 -29.07 -12.85
C VAL A 122 17.31 -29.10 -11.70
N VAL A 123 17.50 -27.95 -11.06
CA VAL A 123 18.47 -27.79 -9.97
C VAL A 123 17.73 -27.56 -8.65
N HIS A 124 18.24 -28.15 -7.58
CA HIS A 124 17.64 -28.14 -6.25
C HIS A 124 18.57 -27.40 -5.29
N TYR A 125 18.18 -26.20 -4.86
CA TYR A 125 18.92 -25.42 -3.87
C TYR A 125 18.51 -25.84 -2.47
N GLY A 126 19.48 -25.94 -1.57
CA GLY A 126 19.20 -26.37 -0.20
C GLY A 126 20.45 -26.54 0.64
N HIS A 127 20.28 -27.23 1.76
CA HIS A 127 21.35 -27.57 2.68
C HIS A 127 21.21 -29.02 3.15
N ILE A 128 22.35 -29.64 3.43
CA ILE A 128 22.36 -30.95 4.09
C ILE A 128 22.01 -30.78 5.57
N GLU A 129 21.01 -31.53 6.04
CA GLU A 129 20.58 -31.52 7.44
C GLU A 129 21.46 -32.45 8.28
N GLU A 130 21.71 -33.64 7.75
CA GLU A 130 22.49 -34.68 8.40
C GLU A 130 23.12 -35.64 7.39
N GLY A 131 24.24 -36.25 7.79
CA GLY A 131 24.87 -37.33 7.05
C GLY A 131 25.70 -36.88 5.84
N VAL A 132 25.76 -37.72 4.81
CA VAL A 132 26.55 -37.50 3.60
C VAL A 132 25.74 -37.88 2.37
N LEU A 133 25.80 -37.04 1.33
CA LEU A 133 25.34 -37.38 -0.02
C LEU A 133 26.53 -37.46 -0.96
N SER A 134 26.54 -38.46 -1.84
CA SER A 134 27.57 -38.68 -2.86
C SER A 134 26.98 -38.67 -4.25
N VAL A 135 27.75 -38.23 -5.24
CA VAL A 135 27.39 -38.44 -6.66
C VAL A 135 27.18 -39.94 -6.90
N ASP A 136 26.23 -40.26 -7.78
CA ASP A 136 25.70 -41.59 -8.08
C ASP A 136 24.76 -42.22 -7.03
N ASP A 137 24.50 -41.55 -5.90
CA ASP A 137 23.52 -42.02 -4.92
C ASP A 137 22.11 -42.13 -5.55
N ALA A 138 21.40 -43.20 -5.21
CA ALA A 138 19.97 -43.33 -5.47
C ALA A 138 19.21 -42.69 -4.30
N CYS A 139 18.57 -41.55 -4.55
CA CYS A 139 17.86 -40.79 -3.53
C CYS A 139 16.34 -40.91 -3.70
N ALA A 140 15.61 -40.90 -2.59
CA ALA A 140 14.18 -40.64 -2.56
C ALA A 140 13.94 -39.12 -2.53
N LEU A 141 13.19 -38.61 -3.49
CA LEU A 141 12.83 -37.21 -3.66
C LEU A 141 11.36 -37.05 -3.27
N SER A 142 11.05 -36.20 -2.29
CA SER A 142 9.68 -35.98 -1.80
C SER A 142 9.38 -34.48 -1.74
N VAL A 143 8.37 -34.05 -2.50
CA VAL A 143 7.92 -32.66 -2.57
C VAL A 143 7.06 -32.33 -1.36
N HIS A 144 7.22 -31.15 -0.79
CA HIS A 144 6.41 -30.70 0.35
C HIS A 144 4.93 -30.51 -0.05
N ASP A 145 4.02 -30.93 0.83
CA ASP A 145 2.56 -30.74 0.75
C ASP A 145 2.06 -29.34 0.37
N ARG A 146 2.88 -28.28 0.55
CA ARG A 146 2.53 -26.91 0.10
C ARG A 146 2.28 -26.83 -1.40
N ARG A 147 2.84 -27.77 -2.19
CA ARG A 147 2.51 -27.99 -3.60
C ARG A 147 1.00 -28.04 -3.84
N GLY A 148 0.22 -28.60 -2.91
CA GLY A 148 -1.24 -28.64 -3.01
C GLY A 148 -1.85 -27.25 -3.10
N GLU A 149 -1.43 -26.31 -2.25
CA GLU A 149 -1.92 -24.92 -2.31
C GLU A 149 -1.42 -24.19 -3.56
N THR A 150 -0.18 -24.46 -4.01
CA THR A 150 0.33 -23.95 -5.28
C THR A 150 -0.52 -24.44 -6.46
N LYS A 151 -0.86 -25.75 -6.52
CA LYS A 151 -1.75 -26.35 -7.54
C LYS A 151 -3.12 -25.66 -7.55
N LYS A 152 -3.70 -25.35 -6.39
CA LYS A 152 -4.99 -24.62 -6.26
C LYS A 152 -4.87 -23.20 -6.81
N ASN A 153 -3.87 -22.45 -6.38
CA ASN A 153 -3.62 -21.08 -6.84
C ASN A 153 -3.33 -21.03 -8.36
N HIS A 154 -2.60 -22.01 -8.89
CA HIS A 154 -2.33 -22.09 -10.32
C HIS A 154 -3.62 -22.31 -11.12
N SER A 155 -4.41 -23.30 -10.70
CA SER A 155 -5.65 -23.64 -11.38
C SER A 155 -6.67 -22.49 -11.32
N ALA A 156 -6.75 -21.81 -10.17
CA ALA A 156 -7.56 -20.60 -10.02
C ALA A 156 -7.09 -19.44 -10.92
N THR A 157 -5.80 -19.37 -11.25
CA THR A 157 -5.26 -18.33 -12.14
C THR A 157 -5.86 -18.45 -13.55
N HIS A 158 -6.00 -19.68 -14.06
CA HIS A 158 -6.63 -19.92 -15.37
C HIS A 158 -8.13 -19.63 -15.36
N LEU A 159 -8.84 -20.01 -14.28
CA LEU A 159 -10.26 -19.67 -14.13
C LEU A 159 -10.46 -18.15 -14.03
N LEU A 160 -9.57 -17.45 -13.32
CA LEU A 160 -9.55 -15.99 -13.24
C LEU A 160 -9.32 -15.36 -14.62
N HIS A 161 -8.38 -15.89 -15.40
CA HIS A 161 -8.09 -15.38 -16.73
C HIS A 161 -9.29 -15.57 -17.70
N GLU A 162 -9.99 -16.70 -17.60
CA GLU A 162 -11.25 -16.92 -18.32
C GLU A 162 -12.32 -15.91 -17.90
N ALA A 163 -12.59 -15.79 -16.60
CA ALA A 163 -13.59 -14.88 -16.06
C ALA A 163 -13.32 -13.40 -16.41
N LEU A 164 -12.04 -12.99 -16.40
CA LEU A 164 -11.65 -11.65 -16.85
C LEU A 164 -11.97 -11.43 -18.33
N GLY A 165 -11.74 -12.43 -19.18
CA GLY A 165 -12.09 -12.37 -20.60
C GLY A 165 -13.59 -12.29 -20.83
N GLU A 166 -14.39 -13.03 -20.06
CA GLU A 166 -15.86 -12.99 -20.14
C GLU A 166 -16.45 -11.64 -19.71
N VAL A 167 -15.96 -11.08 -18.59
CA VAL A 167 -16.50 -9.84 -18.00
C VAL A 167 -15.99 -8.59 -18.72
N LEU A 168 -14.70 -8.54 -19.05
CA LEU A 168 -14.06 -7.33 -19.57
C LEU A 168 -13.92 -7.36 -21.10
N GLY A 169 -13.84 -8.55 -21.71
CA GLY A 169 -13.67 -8.75 -23.14
C GLY A 169 -12.29 -9.29 -23.55
N THR A 170 -12.14 -9.58 -24.84
CA THR A 170 -11.00 -10.31 -25.41
C THR A 170 -9.68 -9.52 -25.46
N HIS A 171 -9.67 -8.24 -25.08
CA HIS A 171 -8.43 -7.44 -25.00
C HIS A 171 -7.64 -7.69 -23.72
N VAL A 172 -8.21 -8.42 -22.76
CA VAL A 172 -7.49 -8.89 -21.58
C VAL A 172 -6.46 -9.92 -22.01
N MET A 173 -5.19 -9.59 -21.78
CA MET A 173 -4.06 -10.48 -22.01
C MET A 173 -3.17 -10.47 -20.78
N GLN A 174 -2.67 -11.64 -20.39
CA GLN A 174 -1.68 -11.78 -19.33
C GLN A 174 -0.42 -10.95 -19.62
N LYS A 175 0.05 -10.23 -18.61
CA LYS A 175 1.28 -9.42 -18.59
C LYS A 175 2.26 -9.84 -17.49
N GLY A 176 1.84 -10.73 -16.61
CA GLY A 176 2.66 -11.24 -15.52
C GLY A 176 1.83 -12.16 -14.63
N SER A 177 2.50 -13.12 -13.99
CA SER A 177 1.86 -14.02 -13.04
C SER A 177 2.84 -14.31 -11.89
N LEU A 178 2.29 -14.59 -10.71
CA LEU A 178 2.98 -15.24 -9.61
C LEU A 178 1.97 -16.17 -8.95
N VAL A 179 2.37 -17.43 -8.79
CA VAL A 179 1.59 -18.48 -8.17
C VAL A 179 2.47 -19.12 -7.10
N SER A 180 2.16 -18.84 -5.84
CA SER A 180 2.80 -19.46 -4.69
C SER A 180 1.80 -20.26 -3.87
N HIS A 181 2.26 -20.97 -2.85
CA HIS A 181 1.39 -21.64 -1.89
C HIS A 181 0.57 -20.66 -1.03
N GLU A 182 0.97 -19.39 -0.96
CA GLU A 182 0.30 -18.38 -0.12
C GLU A 182 -0.79 -17.62 -0.88
N ARG A 183 -0.54 -17.28 -2.15
CA ARG A 183 -1.44 -16.47 -2.97
C ARG A 183 -1.17 -16.64 -4.47
N LEU A 184 -2.10 -16.13 -5.27
CA LEU A 184 -1.87 -15.84 -6.68
C LEU A 184 -1.92 -14.35 -6.96
N ARG A 185 -1.18 -13.95 -7.99
CA ARG A 185 -1.13 -12.59 -8.51
C ARG A 185 -1.15 -12.64 -10.02
N PHE A 186 -2.10 -11.95 -10.63
CA PHE A 186 -2.32 -11.96 -12.06
C PHE A 186 -2.31 -10.53 -12.62
N ASP A 187 -1.39 -10.25 -13.53
CA ASP A 187 -1.26 -8.97 -14.21
C ASP A 187 -1.86 -9.09 -15.62
N PHE A 188 -2.69 -8.14 -16.00
CA PHE A 188 -3.40 -8.17 -17.28
C PHE A 188 -3.54 -6.79 -17.93
N SER A 189 -3.69 -6.76 -19.26
CA SER A 189 -3.94 -5.53 -20.02
C SER A 189 -5.37 -5.03 -19.83
N HIS A 190 -5.51 -3.87 -19.18
CA HIS A 190 -6.80 -3.19 -19.05
C HIS A 190 -6.59 -1.69 -18.73
N PRO A 191 -7.25 -0.75 -19.44
CA PRO A 191 -6.95 0.69 -19.32
C PRO A 191 -7.47 1.32 -18.01
N SER A 192 -8.63 0.89 -17.52
CA SER A 192 -9.33 1.47 -16.36
C SER A 192 -9.19 0.63 -15.09
N PRO A 193 -9.41 1.17 -13.89
CA PRO A 193 -9.65 0.35 -12.70
C PRO A 193 -10.90 -0.50 -12.89
N LEU A 194 -10.95 -1.68 -12.28
CA LEU A 194 -12.17 -2.49 -12.26
C LEU A 194 -13.22 -1.82 -11.37
N LYS A 195 -14.48 -1.87 -11.81
CA LYS A 195 -15.62 -1.44 -10.99
C LYS A 195 -15.93 -2.50 -9.91
N PRO A 196 -16.53 -2.11 -8.78
CA PRO A 196 -16.96 -3.08 -7.76
C PRO A 196 -17.80 -4.23 -8.34
N ASP A 197 -18.81 -3.92 -9.15
CA ASP A 197 -19.67 -4.94 -9.78
C ASP A 197 -18.90 -5.88 -10.73
N GLU A 198 -17.84 -5.39 -11.39
CA GLU A 198 -17.00 -6.21 -12.28
C GLU A 198 -16.15 -7.18 -11.44
N ILE A 199 -15.62 -6.73 -10.30
CA ILE A 199 -14.87 -7.58 -9.35
C ILE A 199 -15.79 -8.68 -8.81
N ASP A 200 -17.00 -8.32 -8.38
CA ASP A 200 -17.99 -9.27 -7.85
C ASP A 200 -18.37 -10.33 -8.90
N GLN A 201 -18.58 -9.92 -10.16
CA GLN A 201 -18.87 -10.84 -11.27
C GLN A 201 -17.71 -11.80 -11.55
N ILE A 202 -16.47 -11.30 -11.58
CA ILE A 202 -15.28 -12.13 -11.80
C ILE A 202 -15.15 -13.17 -10.68
N GLU A 203 -15.24 -12.74 -9.42
CA GLU A 203 -15.17 -13.65 -8.27
C GLU A 203 -16.30 -14.70 -8.31
N GLN A 204 -17.50 -14.29 -8.70
CA GLN A 204 -18.65 -15.19 -8.85
C GLN A 204 -18.40 -16.26 -9.93
N LEU A 205 -17.92 -15.88 -11.12
CA LEU A 205 -17.65 -16.82 -12.22
C LEU A 205 -16.59 -17.85 -11.85
N VAL A 206 -15.51 -17.42 -11.20
CA VAL A 206 -14.46 -18.33 -10.72
C VAL A 206 -15.04 -19.32 -9.71
N ASN A 207 -15.77 -18.85 -8.70
CA ASN A 207 -16.37 -19.74 -7.69
C ASN A 207 -17.47 -20.65 -8.27
N GLN A 208 -18.16 -20.23 -9.32
CA GLN A 208 -19.10 -21.10 -10.06
C GLN A 208 -18.35 -22.23 -10.78
N ALA A 209 -17.24 -21.93 -11.47
CA ALA A 209 -16.42 -22.95 -12.13
C ALA A 209 -15.77 -23.92 -11.13
N ILE A 210 -15.40 -23.44 -9.95
CA ILE A 210 -14.95 -24.29 -8.82
C ILE A 210 -16.09 -25.19 -8.36
N SER A 211 -17.28 -24.63 -8.11
CA SER A 211 -18.45 -25.37 -7.62
C SER A 211 -18.97 -26.41 -8.62
N ALA A 212 -18.76 -26.18 -9.92
CA ALA A 212 -19.08 -27.12 -10.98
C ALA A 212 -18.17 -28.36 -10.99
N ASP A 213 -17.02 -28.30 -10.30
CA ASP A 213 -16.10 -29.42 -10.11
C ASP A 213 -15.69 -30.09 -11.44
N TYR A 214 -15.27 -29.27 -12.40
CA TYR A 214 -14.79 -29.75 -13.70
C TYR A 214 -13.54 -30.61 -13.53
N LEU A 215 -13.46 -31.70 -14.30
CA LEU A 215 -12.23 -32.48 -14.43
C LEU A 215 -11.16 -31.60 -15.11
N VAL A 216 -9.95 -31.61 -14.57
CA VAL A 216 -8.79 -30.95 -15.17
C VAL A 216 -8.14 -31.91 -16.14
N GLY A 217 -8.23 -31.59 -17.44
CA GLY A 217 -7.66 -32.39 -18.53
C GLY A 217 -6.36 -31.81 -19.05
N THR A 218 -5.43 -32.68 -19.45
CA THR A 218 -4.16 -32.27 -20.06
C THR A 218 -3.87 -33.09 -21.31
N ASP A 219 -3.60 -32.42 -22.41
CA ASP A 219 -3.28 -33.05 -23.69
C ASP A 219 -1.93 -32.53 -24.21
N ILE A 220 -1.13 -33.41 -24.79
CA ILE A 220 0.06 -33.02 -25.58
C ILE A 220 -0.35 -32.96 -27.04
N MET A 221 -0.17 -31.82 -27.68
CA MET A 221 -0.51 -31.64 -29.10
C MET A 221 0.44 -30.69 -29.83
N ALA A 222 0.38 -30.69 -31.16
CA ALA A 222 1.14 -29.77 -31.98
C ALA A 222 0.69 -28.32 -31.75
N LEU A 223 1.65 -27.39 -31.69
CA LEU A 223 1.40 -25.97 -31.45
C LEU A 223 0.40 -25.37 -32.45
N ASP A 224 0.52 -25.72 -33.73
CA ASP A 224 -0.38 -25.19 -34.78
C ASP A 224 -1.82 -25.67 -34.58
N LYS A 225 -2.01 -26.93 -34.16
CA LYS A 225 -3.33 -27.48 -33.84
C LYS A 225 -3.95 -26.78 -32.62
N ALA A 226 -3.16 -26.52 -31.58
CA ALA A 226 -3.62 -25.79 -30.41
C ALA A 226 -4.10 -24.36 -30.76
N ARG A 227 -3.38 -23.69 -31.68
CA ARG A 227 -3.78 -22.37 -32.20
C ARG A 227 -5.09 -22.41 -32.99
N GLU A 228 -5.27 -23.42 -33.84
CA GLU A 228 -6.52 -23.64 -34.58
C GLU A 228 -7.71 -23.89 -33.67
N GLU A 229 -7.50 -24.58 -32.54
CA GLU A 229 -8.53 -24.85 -31.53
C GLU A 229 -8.83 -23.65 -30.60
N GLY A 230 -8.20 -22.50 -30.82
CA GLY A 230 -8.42 -21.28 -30.03
C GLY A 230 -7.86 -21.35 -28.61
N VAL A 231 -6.91 -22.26 -28.35
CA VAL A 231 -6.25 -22.38 -27.04
C VAL A 231 -5.47 -21.10 -26.76
N LYS A 232 -5.68 -20.51 -25.57
CA LYS A 232 -4.96 -19.29 -25.20
C LYS A 232 -3.49 -19.62 -25.00
N ALA A 233 -2.63 -18.80 -25.61
CA ALA A 233 -1.18 -18.88 -25.48
C ALA A 233 -0.64 -17.53 -25.02
N GLN A 234 0.47 -17.54 -24.28
CA GLN A 234 1.12 -16.31 -23.86
C GLN A 234 1.90 -15.72 -25.05
N PHE A 235 1.65 -14.45 -25.36
CA PHE A 235 2.05 -13.83 -26.63
C PHE A 235 3.58 -13.71 -26.82
N ASP A 236 4.37 -13.86 -25.75
CA ASP A 236 5.82 -13.59 -25.74
C ASP A 236 6.70 -14.81 -25.38
N GLU A 237 6.14 -16.02 -25.30
CA GLU A 237 6.91 -17.23 -24.99
C GLU A 237 7.30 -18.01 -26.25
N LYS A 238 8.53 -18.54 -26.27
CA LYS A 238 8.97 -19.50 -27.27
C LYS A 238 8.51 -20.90 -26.86
N TYR A 239 7.53 -21.43 -27.58
CA TYR A 239 7.02 -22.79 -27.38
C TYR A 239 7.79 -23.82 -28.22
N ALA A 240 7.85 -25.05 -27.72
CA ALA A 240 8.29 -26.20 -28.51
C ALA A 240 7.20 -26.61 -29.52
N ASP A 241 7.56 -27.47 -30.48
CA ASP A 241 6.63 -27.96 -31.51
C ASP A 241 5.45 -28.74 -30.91
N GLN A 242 5.68 -29.40 -29.77
CA GLN A 242 4.64 -30.01 -28.96
C GLN A 242 4.43 -29.20 -27.68
N VAL A 243 3.17 -28.93 -27.37
CA VAL A 243 2.75 -28.13 -26.22
C VAL A 243 1.74 -28.89 -25.37
N ARG A 244 1.77 -28.63 -24.07
CA ARG A 244 0.80 -29.14 -23.10
C ARG A 244 -0.37 -28.17 -23.00
N VAL A 245 -1.56 -28.64 -23.35
CA VAL A 245 -2.82 -27.89 -23.26
C VAL A 245 -3.54 -28.32 -21.99
N LEU A 246 -3.81 -27.36 -21.11
CA LEU A 246 -4.63 -27.52 -19.93
C LEU A 246 -6.08 -27.16 -20.26
N SER A 247 -7.04 -27.96 -19.80
CA SER A 247 -8.48 -27.70 -19.97
C SER A 247 -9.22 -27.82 -18.64
N MET A 248 -10.03 -26.83 -18.30
CA MET A 248 -10.87 -26.77 -17.09
C MET A 248 -12.21 -26.11 -17.42
N GLY A 249 -13.22 -26.94 -17.75
CA GLY A 249 -14.49 -26.43 -18.26
C GLY A 249 -14.30 -25.72 -19.60
N THR A 250 -14.63 -24.43 -19.68
CA THR A 250 -14.44 -23.58 -20.86
C THR A 250 -13.03 -23.02 -20.99
N SER A 251 -12.26 -22.97 -19.89
CA SER A 251 -10.88 -22.49 -19.90
C SER A 251 -9.97 -23.51 -20.59
N ARG A 252 -9.26 -23.09 -21.64
CA ARG A 252 -8.25 -23.89 -22.36
C ARG A 252 -7.01 -23.05 -22.64
N GLU A 253 -5.88 -23.41 -22.05
CA GLU A 253 -4.64 -22.62 -22.11
C GLU A 253 -3.40 -23.50 -22.22
N LEU A 254 -2.33 -22.98 -22.85
CA LEU A 254 -1.01 -23.63 -22.80
C LEU A 254 -0.41 -23.46 -21.42
N CYS A 255 -0.15 -24.57 -20.72
CA CYS A 255 0.46 -24.50 -19.39
C CYS A 255 1.31 -25.73 -19.07
N GLY A 256 2.55 -25.48 -18.66
CA GLY A 256 3.48 -26.50 -18.17
C GLY A 256 3.42 -26.72 -16.66
N GLY A 257 2.61 -25.96 -15.93
CA GLY A 257 2.53 -26.01 -14.47
C GLY A 257 1.82 -27.23 -13.90
N THR A 258 1.86 -27.33 -12.57
CA THR A 258 1.10 -28.32 -11.81
C THR A 258 -0.29 -27.80 -11.46
N HIS A 259 -1.31 -28.64 -11.58
CA HIS A 259 -2.70 -28.27 -11.35
C HIS A 259 -3.40 -29.27 -10.43
N VAL A 260 -4.56 -28.85 -9.90
CA VAL A 260 -5.49 -29.76 -9.21
C VAL A 260 -6.07 -30.77 -10.19
N SER A 261 -6.60 -31.89 -9.71
CA SER A 261 -7.24 -32.88 -10.59
C SER A 261 -8.67 -32.50 -10.97
N ARG A 262 -9.35 -31.75 -10.09
CA ARG A 262 -10.68 -31.20 -10.31
C ARG A 262 -10.80 -29.79 -9.75
N THR A 263 -11.58 -28.92 -10.40
CA THR A 263 -11.71 -27.51 -9.97
C THR A 263 -12.29 -27.36 -8.57
N GLY A 264 -13.05 -28.34 -8.05
CA GLY A 264 -13.58 -28.31 -6.68
C GLY A 264 -12.50 -28.37 -5.60
N GLU A 265 -11.31 -28.90 -5.90
CA GLU A 265 -10.17 -28.95 -4.97
C GLU A 265 -9.61 -27.56 -4.65
N ILE A 266 -9.85 -26.57 -5.52
CA ILE A 266 -9.42 -25.18 -5.31
C ILE A 266 -10.05 -24.60 -4.03
N GLY A 267 -11.27 -25.02 -3.70
CA GLY A 267 -12.02 -24.47 -2.57
C GLY A 267 -12.45 -23.02 -2.83
N TYR A 268 -12.59 -22.22 -1.78
CA TYR A 268 -13.06 -20.84 -1.95
C TYR A 268 -12.01 -19.96 -2.63
N PHE A 269 -12.41 -19.17 -3.62
CA PHE A 269 -11.58 -18.13 -4.25
C PHE A 269 -12.06 -16.74 -3.87
N VAL A 270 -11.15 -15.84 -3.49
CA VAL A 270 -11.48 -14.44 -3.16
C VAL A 270 -10.43 -13.47 -3.69
N ILE A 271 -10.88 -12.38 -4.31
CA ILE A 271 -10.02 -11.28 -4.73
C ILE A 271 -9.75 -10.39 -3.51
N VAL A 272 -8.48 -10.22 -3.15
CA VAL A 272 -8.09 -9.40 -1.98
C VAL A 272 -7.70 -7.99 -2.34
N GLU A 273 -7.15 -7.79 -3.54
CA GLU A 273 -6.67 -6.49 -3.96
C GLU A 273 -6.71 -6.34 -5.50
N GLN A 274 -7.01 -5.12 -5.94
CA GLN A 274 -6.85 -4.70 -7.32
C GLN A 274 -6.03 -3.41 -7.37
N THR A 275 -4.97 -3.38 -8.20
CA THR A 275 -4.07 -2.22 -8.30
C THR A 275 -3.66 -1.90 -9.75
N ALA A 276 -3.13 -0.69 -9.95
CA ALA A 276 -2.49 -0.28 -11.19
C ALA A 276 -0.98 -0.55 -11.11
N VAL A 277 -0.44 -1.35 -12.02
CA VAL A 277 1.01 -1.65 -12.06
C VAL A 277 1.74 -0.65 -12.96
N ALA A 278 1.17 -0.39 -14.13
CA ALA A 278 1.68 0.54 -15.13
C ALA A 278 0.51 1.06 -15.98
N GLN A 279 0.79 1.99 -16.89
CA GLN A 279 -0.21 2.47 -17.83
C GLN A 279 -0.78 1.30 -18.65
N GLY A 280 -2.09 1.06 -18.53
CA GLY A 280 -2.78 -0.02 -19.24
C GLY A 280 -2.59 -1.42 -18.66
N ILE A 281 -1.94 -1.56 -17.49
CA ILE A 281 -1.73 -2.86 -16.83
C ILE A 281 -2.32 -2.83 -15.42
N ARG A 282 -3.20 -3.79 -15.15
CA ARG A 282 -3.84 -4.01 -13.85
C ARG A 282 -3.34 -5.30 -13.21
N ARG A 283 -3.42 -5.35 -11.90
CA ARG A 283 -3.07 -6.52 -11.09
C ARG A 283 -4.26 -6.89 -10.22
N ILE A 284 -4.55 -8.19 -10.16
CA ILE A 284 -5.38 -8.80 -9.15
C ILE A 284 -4.47 -9.66 -8.26
N GLU A 285 -4.64 -9.53 -6.95
CA GLU A 285 -4.17 -10.52 -5.99
C GLU A 285 -5.37 -11.25 -5.40
N ALA A 286 -5.24 -12.57 -5.25
CA ALA A 286 -6.31 -13.42 -4.77
C ALA A 286 -5.78 -14.58 -3.93
N LEU A 287 -6.67 -15.15 -3.13
CA LEU A 287 -6.42 -16.30 -2.28
C LEU A 287 -7.35 -17.45 -2.68
N THR A 288 -6.90 -18.68 -2.45
CA THR A 288 -7.72 -19.89 -2.61
C THR A 288 -7.79 -20.72 -1.32
N GLY A 289 -8.62 -21.75 -1.31
CA GLY A 289 -8.64 -22.77 -0.27
C GLY A 289 -8.83 -22.22 1.15
N LEU A 290 -8.02 -22.74 2.08
CA LEU A 290 -8.12 -22.36 3.49
C LEU A 290 -7.68 -20.91 3.74
N ALA A 291 -6.72 -20.39 2.97
CA ALA A 291 -6.27 -19.00 3.09
C ALA A 291 -7.41 -18.02 2.77
N ALA A 292 -8.20 -18.29 1.72
CA ALA A 292 -9.39 -17.50 1.39
C ALA A 292 -10.45 -17.57 2.51
N VAL A 293 -10.68 -18.74 3.09
CA VAL A 293 -11.62 -18.91 4.21
C VAL A 293 -11.17 -18.11 5.44
N GLN A 294 -9.87 -18.17 5.78
CA GLN A 294 -9.29 -17.41 6.89
C GLN A 294 -9.43 -15.91 6.67
N TYR A 295 -9.16 -15.42 5.46
CA TYR A 295 -9.36 -14.03 5.08
C TYR A 295 -10.82 -13.57 5.30
N ALA A 296 -11.80 -14.32 4.79
CA ALA A 296 -13.22 -13.99 4.97
C ALA A 296 -13.63 -14.00 6.45
N GLN A 297 -13.10 -14.93 7.25
CA GLN A 297 -13.35 -14.96 8.69
C GLN A 297 -12.76 -13.75 9.42
N GLN A 298 -11.57 -13.30 9.04
CA GLN A 298 -10.95 -12.09 9.59
C GLN A 298 -11.78 -10.84 9.28
N ILE A 299 -12.24 -10.67 8.04
CA ILE A 299 -13.11 -9.56 7.65
C ILE A 299 -14.42 -9.59 8.45
N ARG A 300 -15.05 -10.76 8.59
CA ARG A 300 -16.27 -10.92 9.40
C ARG A 300 -16.05 -10.54 10.87
N GLN A 301 -14.91 -10.93 11.46
CA GLN A 301 -14.55 -10.55 12.83
C GLN A 301 -14.35 -9.04 12.97
N GLN A 302 -13.67 -8.39 12.03
CA GLN A 302 -13.47 -6.95 12.02
C GLN A 302 -14.80 -6.19 11.89
N LEU A 303 -15.68 -6.59 10.97
CA LEU A 303 -17.01 -6.00 10.83
C LEU A 303 -17.86 -6.18 12.09
N SER A 304 -17.79 -7.36 12.72
CA SER A 304 -18.49 -7.62 13.98
C SER A 304 -17.96 -6.74 15.12
N HIS A 305 -16.64 -6.55 15.20
CA HIS A 305 -16.02 -5.67 16.18
C HIS A 305 -16.41 -4.20 15.97
N LEU A 306 -16.44 -3.72 14.73
CA LEU A 306 -16.95 -2.39 14.40
C LEU A 306 -18.44 -2.25 14.78
N GLY A 307 -19.24 -3.29 14.53
CA GLY A 307 -20.64 -3.34 14.95
C GLY A 307 -20.81 -3.18 16.46
N TYR A 308 -19.95 -3.83 17.25
CA TYR A 308 -19.91 -3.67 18.70
C TYR A 308 -19.52 -2.25 19.13
N LEU A 309 -18.45 -1.68 18.56
CA LEU A 309 -18.00 -0.31 18.90
C LEU A 309 -19.05 0.75 18.57
N LEU A 310 -19.74 0.59 17.44
CA LEU A 310 -20.74 1.55 16.95
C LEU A 310 -22.15 1.26 17.45
N GLN A 311 -22.35 0.16 18.18
CA GLN A 311 -23.65 -0.32 18.65
C GLN A 311 -24.65 -0.41 17.48
N SER A 312 -24.25 -1.10 16.42
CA SER A 312 -25.02 -1.23 15.17
C SER A 312 -24.80 -2.60 14.54
N PRO A 313 -25.84 -3.25 13.98
CA PRO A 313 -25.64 -4.48 13.21
C PRO A 313 -24.81 -4.20 11.96
N VAL A 314 -24.09 -5.22 11.47
CA VAL A 314 -23.16 -5.12 10.32
C VAL A 314 -23.83 -4.52 9.09
N VAL A 315 -25.06 -4.95 8.79
CA VAL A 315 -25.84 -4.48 7.64
C VAL A 315 -26.14 -2.97 7.67
N ALA A 316 -26.20 -2.36 8.85
CA ALA A 316 -26.49 -0.93 9.03
C ALA A 316 -25.25 -0.10 9.34
N LEU A 317 -24.03 -0.68 9.31
CA LEU A 317 -22.81 0.02 9.68
C LEU A 317 -22.52 1.22 8.78
N ALA A 318 -22.75 1.10 7.46
CA ALA A 318 -22.53 2.18 6.52
C ALA A 318 -23.40 3.39 6.86
N ASP A 319 -24.73 3.19 6.98
CA ASP A 319 -25.68 4.23 7.36
C ASP A 319 -25.35 4.85 8.73
N LYS A 320 -24.91 4.03 9.70
CA LYS A 320 -24.49 4.51 11.02
C LYS A 320 -23.29 5.45 10.92
N VAL A 321 -22.28 5.09 10.12
CA VAL A 321 -21.09 5.91 9.89
C VAL A 321 -21.47 7.22 9.18
N GLU A 322 -22.32 7.17 8.16
CA GLU A 322 -22.79 8.38 7.47
C GLU A 322 -23.55 9.33 8.42
N LYS A 323 -24.45 8.77 9.23
CA LYS A 323 -25.18 9.52 10.25
C LYS A 323 -24.23 10.16 11.26
N MET A 324 -23.22 9.44 11.74
CA MET A 324 -22.22 9.97 12.67
C MET A 324 -21.40 11.09 12.03
N LYS A 325 -20.99 10.96 10.76
CA LYS A 325 -20.28 12.01 10.01
C LYS A 325 -21.14 13.27 9.86
N SER A 326 -22.44 13.09 9.56
CA SER A 326 -23.40 14.19 9.48
C SER A 326 -23.59 14.88 10.84
N GLN A 327 -23.80 14.11 11.91
CA GLN A 327 -23.93 14.62 13.28
C GLN A 327 -22.67 15.36 13.73
N HIS A 328 -21.48 14.84 13.43
CA HIS A 328 -20.22 15.51 13.74
C HIS A 328 -20.14 16.89 13.09
N LYS A 329 -20.51 17.01 11.81
CA LYS A 329 -20.57 18.29 11.09
C LYS A 329 -21.61 19.24 11.71
N GLN A 330 -22.75 18.71 12.17
CA GLN A 330 -23.78 19.51 12.86
C GLN A 330 -23.28 20.02 14.21
N TYR A 331 -22.64 19.17 15.02
CA TYR A 331 -22.08 19.57 16.32
C TYR A 331 -20.96 20.60 16.15
N GLN A 332 -20.10 20.48 15.14
CA GLN A 332 -19.09 21.49 14.85
C GLN A 332 -19.72 22.86 14.56
N LYS A 333 -20.78 22.91 13.74
CA LYS A 333 -21.52 24.15 13.46
C LYS A 333 -22.23 24.71 14.69
N ALA A 334 -22.87 23.85 15.49
CA ALA A 334 -23.55 24.26 16.70
C ALA A 334 -22.55 24.82 17.73
N ASN A 335 -21.38 24.18 17.88
CA ASN A 335 -20.31 24.64 18.76
C ASN A 335 -19.79 26.02 18.31
N GLU A 336 -19.54 26.21 17.02
CA GLU A 336 -19.13 27.50 16.47
C GLU A 336 -20.19 28.60 16.71
N ALA A 337 -21.47 28.28 16.53
CA ALA A 337 -22.56 29.23 16.81
C ALA A 337 -22.67 29.58 18.30
N LEU A 338 -22.45 28.61 19.20
CA LEU A 338 -22.44 28.84 20.65
C LEU A 338 -21.27 29.74 21.06
N ILE A 339 -20.07 29.50 20.53
CA ILE A 339 -18.88 30.35 20.76
C ILE A 339 -19.15 31.79 20.30
N LEU A 340 -19.73 31.96 19.10
CA LEU A 340 -20.07 33.30 18.59
C LEU A 340 -21.18 33.97 19.40
N ARG A 341 -22.10 33.22 20.00
CA ARG A 341 -23.15 33.76 20.87
C ARG A 341 -22.60 34.17 22.24
N SER A 342 -21.74 33.36 22.85
CA SER A 342 -21.10 33.70 24.14
C SER A 342 -20.17 34.89 24.00
N MET A 343 -19.54 35.06 22.84
CA MET A 343 -18.69 36.21 22.52
C MET A 343 -19.36 37.56 22.77
N ALA A 344 -20.66 37.69 22.55
CA ALA A 344 -21.37 38.95 22.81
C ALA A 344 -21.31 39.36 24.30
N TYR A 345 -21.40 38.38 25.20
CA TYR A 345 -21.29 38.60 26.64
C TYR A 345 -19.84 38.91 27.06
N ASP A 346 -18.89 38.16 26.53
CA ASP A 346 -17.45 38.39 26.79
C ASP A 346 -17.01 39.78 26.32
N VAL A 347 -17.54 40.25 25.19
CA VAL A 347 -17.33 41.61 24.68
C VAL A 347 -17.87 42.64 25.67
N GLN A 348 -19.09 42.48 26.19
CA GLN A 348 -19.65 43.41 27.17
C GLN A 348 -18.78 43.50 28.43
N GLN A 349 -18.35 42.37 28.99
CA GLN A 349 -17.44 42.38 30.15
C GLN A 349 -16.09 43.04 29.82
N ALA A 350 -15.54 42.79 28.63
CA ALA A 350 -14.28 43.39 28.24
C ALA A 350 -14.36 44.92 28.15
N LEU A 351 -15.51 45.46 27.74
CA LEU A 351 -15.72 46.90 27.60
C LEU A 351 -15.69 47.64 28.95
N ASP A 352 -15.99 46.97 30.07
CA ASP A 352 -15.84 47.55 31.42
C ASP A 352 -14.38 47.87 31.79
N HIS A 353 -13.42 47.36 31.00
CA HIS A 353 -11.99 47.54 31.20
C HIS A 353 -11.33 48.49 30.19
N VAL A 354 -12.11 49.26 29.44
CA VAL A 354 -11.57 50.30 28.54
C VAL A 354 -10.85 51.38 29.36
N GLN A 355 -9.66 51.78 28.89
CA GLN A 355 -8.82 52.79 29.54
C GLN A 355 -8.59 53.97 28.60
N MET A 356 -8.53 55.18 29.16
CA MET A 356 -8.09 56.36 28.43
C MET A 356 -6.56 56.47 28.50
N MET A 357 -5.91 56.44 27.34
CA MET A 357 -4.47 56.68 27.19
C MET A 357 -4.30 57.98 26.39
N SER A 358 -3.89 59.05 27.07
CA SER A 358 -3.93 60.42 26.53
C SER A 358 -5.37 60.80 26.10
N SER A 359 -5.62 60.99 24.81
CA SER A 359 -6.94 61.26 24.22
C SER A 359 -7.57 60.06 23.49
N THR A 360 -6.96 58.87 23.63
CA THR A 360 -7.38 57.65 22.92
C THR A 360 -8.02 56.65 23.88
N SER A 361 -9.18 56.10 23.50
CA SER A 361 -9.83 55.00 24.23
C SER A 361 -9.24 53.64 23.79
N VAL A 362 -8.59 52.93 24.72
CA VAL A 362 -7.86 51.69 24.43
C VAL A 362 -8.39 50.55 25.28
N LEU A 363 -8.71 49.43 24.65
CA LEU A 363 -9.02 48.16 25.32
C LEU A 363 -7.87 47.19 25.13
N VAL A 364 -7.21 46.77 26.21
CA VAL A 364 -6.30 45.62 26.20
C VAL A 364 -6.94 44.49 27.00
N THR A 365 -7.24 43.38 26.34
CA THR A 365 -7.89 42.24 26.99
C THR A 365 -7.39 40.90 26.47
N SER A 366 -7.79 39.83 27.14
CA SER A 366 -7.46 38.46 26.78
C SER A 366 -8.69 37.59 26.73
N VAL A 367 -8.69 36.62 25.82
CA VAL A 367 -9.78 35.64 25.67
C VAL A 367 -9.24 34.22 25.71
N SER A 368 -10.12 33.29 26.10
CA SER A 368 -9.86 31.86 26.07
C SER A 368 -10.82 31.22 25.09
N TYR A 369 -10.36 31.06 23.85
CA TYR A 369 -11.07 30.31 22.81
C TYR A 369 -10.14 29.24 22.24
N ASP A 370 -10.71 28.17 21.68
CA ASP A 370 -9.93 27.06 21.12
C ASP A 370 -9.25 27.39 19.77
N SER A 371 -9.51 28.59 19.21
CA SER A 371 -8.97 28.96 17.90
C SER A 371 -8.78 30.47 17.73
N PRO A 372 -7.64 30.93 17.16
CA PRO A 372 -7.38 32.34 16.90
C PRO A 372 -8.30 32.94 15.82
N LYS A 373 -9.09 32.13 15.12
CA LYS A 373 -10.09 32.60 14.15
C LYS A 373 -11.17 33.47 14.80
N TYR A 374 -11.38 33.32 16.12
CA TYR A 374 -12.36 34.09 16.89
C TYR A 374 -11.84 35.46 17.34
N LEU A 375 -10.54 35.72 17.24
CA LEU A 375 -9.96 37.00 17.66
C LEU A 375 -10.47 38.17 16.83
N ARG A 376 -10.42 38.04 15.50
CA ARG A 376 -10.91 39.08 14.59
C ARG A 376 -12.39 39.47 14.83
N PRO A 377 -13.36 38.55 14.88
CA PRO A 377 -14.75 38.92 15.17
C PRO A 377 -14.91 39.52 16.57
N PHE A 378 -14.18 39.05 17.58
CA PHE A 378 -14.20 39.65 18.91
C PHE A 378 -13.72 41.10 18.89
N THR A 379 -12.53 41.35 18.32
CA THR A 379 -11.96 42.69 18.17
C THR A 379 -12.92 43.64 17.46
N GLN A 380 -13.53 43.18 16.36
CA GLN A 380 -14.47 43.98 15.59
C GLN A 380 -15.73 44.33 16.42
N ASN A 381 -16.25 43.38 17.19
CA ASN A 381 -17.43 43.60 18.03
C ASN A 381 -17.15 44.61 19.16
N CYS A 382 -15.96 44.58 19.77
CA CYS A 382 -15.54 45.59 20.75
C CYS A 382 -15.49 47.00 20.13
N LEU A 383 -14.90 47.14 18.94
CA LEU A 383 -14.81 48.44 18.24
C LEU A 383 -16.20 49.03 17.94
N VAL A 384 -17.14 48.19 17.51
CA VAL A 384 -18.50 48.62 17.16
C VAL A 384 -19.33 48.99 18.40
N SER A 385 -19.20 48.24 19.50
CA SER A 385 -20.13 48.32 20.64
C SER A 385 -19.91 49.52 21.58
N ALA A 386 -18.68 50.05 21.70
CA ALA A 386 -18.38 51.13 22.66
C ALA A 386 -17.57 52.29 22.08
N LYS A 387 -17.47 52.41 20.75
CA LYS A 387 -16.64 53.44 20.09
C LYS A 387 -15.21 53.48 20.65
N VAL A 388 -14.63 52.30 20.92
CA VAL A 388 -13.23 52.18 21.35
C VAL A 388 -12.34 52.48 20.14
N ASP A 389 -11.32 53.32 20.32
CA ASP A 389 -10.42 53.73 19.26
C ASP A 389 -9.47 52.60 18.86
N CYS A 390 -8.95 51.87 19.85
CA CYS A 390 -8.01 50.77 19.66
C CYS A 390 -8.32 49.58 20.59
N VAL A 391 -8.39 48.37 20.03
CA VAL A 391 -8.58 47.11 20.76
C VAL A 391 -7.38 46.21 20.52
N VAL A 392 -6.77 45.75 21.59
CA VAL A 392 -5.67 44.79 21.63
C VAL A 392 -6.15 43.55 22.36
N LEU A 393 -6.19 42.43 21.65
CA LEU A 393 -6.74 41.18 22.14
C LEU A 393 -5.67 40.08 22.10
N LEU A 394 -5.47 39.45 23.26
CA LEU A 394 -4.48 38.42 23.51
C LEU A 394 -5.16 37.05 23.67
N GLN A 395 -4.56 35.99 23.14
CA GLN A 395 -4.96 34.62 23.42
C GLN A 395 -3.72 33.76 23.58
N VAL A 396 -3.55 33.19 24.77
CA VAL A 396 -2.46 32.27 25.07
C VAL A 396 -2.93 30.84 24.85
N SER A 397 -2.19 30.11 24.02
CA SER A 397 -2.28 28.66 23.81
C SER A 397 -1.17 27.96 24.61
N SER A 398 -1.03 26.65 24.49
CA SER A 398 0.05 25.88 25.13
C SER A 398 1.46 26.31 24.71
N ASP A 399 1.63 26.75 23.47
CA ASP A 399 2.93 27.02 22.84
C ASP A 399 3.06 28.45 22.27
N LYS A 400 1.93 29.14 22.05
CA LYS A 400 1.90 30.42 21.36
C LYS A 400 1.05 31.47 22.05
N LEU A 401 1.48 32.72 21.91
CA LEU A 401 0.63 33.89 22.11
C LEU A 401 0.10 34.33 20.75
N TYR A 402 -1.21 34.41 20.60
CA TYR A 402 -1.86 35.10 19.50
C TYR A 402 -2.21 36.51 19.93
N LEU A 403 -1.94 37.46 19.04
CA LEU A 403 -2.18 38.89 19.24
C LEU A 403 -2.99 39.42 18.07
N SER A 404 -4.07 40.14 18.37
CA SER A 404 -4.83 40.90 17.38
C SER A 404 -5.00 42.34 17.83
N VAL A 405 -4.89 43.25 16.87
CA VAL A 405 -5.05 44.69 17.08
C VAL A 405 -6.07 45.19 16.08
N GLY A 406 -7.11 45.87 16.56
CA GLY A 406 -8.10 46.54 15.73
C GLY A 406 -8.19 48.01 16.07
N CYS A 407 -8.40 48.83 15.06
CA CYS A 407 -8.59 50.27 15.21
C CYS A 407 -9.91 50.70 14.56
N GLY A 408 -10.61 51.63 15.19
CA GLY A 408 -11.79 52.27 14.60
C GLY A 408 -11.45 52.95 13.27
N GLN A 409 -12.40 53.04 12.33
CA GLN A 409 -12.11 53.53 10.97
C GLN A 409 -11.53 54.95 10.94
N ASP A 410 -12.06 55.86 11.75
CA ASP A 410 -11.56 57.24 11.82
C ASP A 410 -10.23 57.31 12.57
N PHE A 411 -10.08 56.53 13.63
CA PHE A 411 -8.81 56.43 14.36
C PHE A 411 -7.68 55.90 13.48
N ALA A 412 -7.99 54.92 12.61
CA ALA A 412 -7.04 54.31 11.68
C ALA A 412 -6.46 55.29 10.64
N LYS A 413 -7.06 56.47 10.44
CA LYS A 413 -6.50 57.55 9.61
C LYS A 413 -5.29 58.24 10.28
N ARG A 414 -5.23 58.20 11.62
CA ARG A 414 -4.16 58.80 12.42
C ARG A 414 -3.20 57.75 12.97
N TYR A 415 -3.72 56.66 13.51
CA TYR A 415 -2.94 55.53 14.04
C TYR A 415 -3.45 54.21 13.47
N THR A 416 -2.68 53.58 12.58
CA THR A 416 -3.09 52.31 11.97
C THR A 416 -2.90 51.14 12.93
N ALA A 417 -3.75 50.11 12.82
CA ALA A 417 -3.62 48.85 13.54
C ALA A 417 -2.27 48.17 13.26
N GLN A 418 -1.68 48.39 12.08
CA GLN A 418 -0.34 47.89 11.73
C GLN A 418 0.75 48.59 12.55
N ALA A 419 0.67 49.91 12.71
CA ALA A 419 1.63 50.67 13.51
C ALA A 419 1.56 50.24 14.98
N VAL A 420 0.35 50.16 15.54
CA VAL A 420 0.13 49.68 16.92
C VAL A 420 0.61 48.24 17.10
N PHE A 421 0.26 47.34 16.17
CA PHE A 421 0.73 45.96 16.19
C PHE A 421 2.24 45.87 16.11
N ARG A 422 2.92 46.67 15.28
CA ARG A 422 4.38 46.63 15.14
C ARG A 422 5.08 46.91 16.46
N VAL A 423 4.64 47.92 17.20
CA VAL A 423 5.25 48.28 18.49
C VAL A 423 5.06 47.17 19.53
N LEU A 424 3.86 46.57 19.59
CA LEU A 424 3.59 45.43 20.47
C LEU A 424 4.34 44.16 20.02
N ALA A 425 4.48 43.96 18.71
CA ALA A 425 5.16 42.82 18.13
C ALA A 425 6.67 42.87 18.41
N GLU A 426 7.29 44.05 18.33
CA GLU A 426 8.69 44.26 18.71
C GLU A 426 8.93 43.94 20.20
N SER A 427 7.99 44.30 21.09
CA SER A 427 8.14 44.07 22.52
C SER A 427 7.85 42.62 22.95
N LEU A 428 6.99 41.92 22.21
CA LEU A 428 6.56 40.54 22.51
C LEU A 428 7.20 39.48 21.61
N GLY A 429 8.07 39.86 20.67
CA GLY A 429 8.62 38.93 19.68
C GLY A 429 7.59 38.37 18.70
N ALA A 430 6.44 39.04 18.53
CA ALA A 430 5.38 38.58 17.65
C ALA A 430 5.69 38.89 16.18
N LYS A 431 5.13 38.09 15.29
CA LYS A 431 5.15 38.32 13.84
C LYS A 431 3.74 38.23 13.30
N GLY A 432 3.38 39.12 12.39
CA GLY A 432 2.02 39.23 11.88
C GLY A 432 1.86 40.30 10.82
N GLY A 433 0.62 40.46 10.35
CA GLY A 433 0.27 41.41 9.32
C GLY A 433 -1.23 41.65 9.24
N GLY A 434 -1.61 42.64 8.44
CA GLY A 434 -3.02 43.00 8.28
C GLY A 434 -3.22 44.31 7.53
N LYS A 435 -4.40 44.88 7.69
CA LYS A 435 -4.86 46.13 7.07
C LYS A 435 -4.79 47.28 8.10
N PRO A 436 -4.93 48.54 7.68
CA PRO A 436 -4.90 49.70 8.58
C PRO A 436 -5.90 49.65 9.74
N VAL A 437 -7.02 48.93 9.59
CA VAL A 437 -8.06 48.78 10.63
C VAL A 437 -7.93 47.51 11.47
N PHE A 438 -7.14 46.53 11.03
CA PHE A 438 -7.01 45.25 11.73
C PHE A 438 -5.69 44.55 11.37
N CYS A 439 -4.93 44.15 12.38
CA CYS A 439 -3.70 43.38 12.26
C CYS A 439 -3.71 42.19 13.21
N GLN A 440 -3.13 41.06 12.81
CA GLN A 440 -3.04 39.86 13.65
C GLN A 440 -1.72 39.14 13.44
N GLY A 441 -1.25 38.47 14.48
CA GLY A 441 -0.06 37.64 14.44
C GLY A 441 0.09 36.76 15.67
N SER A 442 1.28 36.17 15.79
CA SER A 442 1.62 35.28 16.89
C SER A 442 3.09 35.39 17.29
N ALA A 443 3.39 35.03 18.53
CA ALA A 443 4.73 34.82 19.07
C ALA A 443 4.80 33.43 19.73
N ASP A 444 5.99 32.84 19.75
CA ASP A 444 6.23 31.63 20.54
C ASP A 444 6.36 32.03 22.02
N LEU A 445 5.66 31.33 22.92
CA LEU A 445 5.63 31.71 24.35
C LEU A 445 7.02 31.70 25.01
N SER A 446 7.92 30.84 24.53
CA SER A 446 9.31 30.79 24.99
C SER A 446 10.11 32.07 24.69
N SER A 447 9.65 32.88 23.73
CA SER A 447 10.28 34.15 23.36
C SER A 447 9.75 35.36 24.15
N ILE A 448 8.71 35.16 24.97
CA ILE A 448 8.05 36.22 25.74
C ILE A 448 8.62 36.24 27.16
N SER A 449 9.20 37.37 27.57
CA SER A 449 9.80 37.53 28.90
C SER A 449 8.81 37.32 30.07
N GLN A 450 7.53 37.58 29.83
CA GLN A 450 6.44 37.35 30.79
C GLN A 450 5.95 35.89 30.83
N GLY A 451 6.46 35.01 29.97
CA GLY A 451 6.05 33.61 29.89
C GLY A 451 4.57 33.45 29.50
N SER A 452 3.87 32.53 30.15
CA SER A 452 2.43 32.26 29.94
C SER A 452 1.48 33.08 30.82
N ASP A 453 2.01 34.03 31.62
CA ASP A 453 1.17 34.88 32.48
C ASP A 453 0.48 35.96 31.64
N VAL A 454 -0.77 35.68 31.28
CA VAL A 454 -1.63 36.57 30.50
C VAL A 454 -1.81 37.93 31.17
N GLY A 455 -1.84 37.99 32.51
CA GLY A 455 -1.97 39.23 33.27
C GLY A 455 -0.72 40.11 33.13
N ALA A 456 0.45 39.49 33.23
CA ALA A 456 1.73 40.18 33.02
C ALA A 456 1.89 40.67 31.57
N ILE A 457 1.52 39.86 30.56
CA ILE A 457 1.53 40.25 29.15
C ILE A 457 0.58 41.42 28.89
N LYS A 458 -0.65 41.36 29.43
CA LYS A 458 -1.64 42.43 29.31
C LYS A 458 -1.12 43.74 29.91
N LYS A 459 -0.52 43.70 31.10
CA LYS A 459 0.07 44.88 31.75
C LYS A 459 1.23 45.45 30.94
N HIS A 460 2.08 44.60 30.38
CA HIS A 460 3.18 45.03 29.51
C HIS A 460 2.66 45.73 28.25
N CYS A 461 1.63 45.17 27.58
CA CYS A 461 0.99 45.80 26.43
C CYS A 461 0.44 47.19 26.78
N GLN A 462 -0.22 47.34 27.94
CA GLN A 462 -0.74 48.63 28.40
C GLN A 462 0.36 49.68 28.59
N GLN A 463 1.51 49.30 29.15
CA GLN A 463 2.66 50.21 29.33
C GLN A 463 3.23 50.67 27.99
N VAL A 464 3.42 49.74 27.06
CA VAL A 464 3.94 50.02 25.71
C VAL A 464 3.00 50.95 24.96
N LEU A 465 1.68 50.72 25.02
CA LEU A 465 0.68 51.57 24.36
C LEU A 465 0.57 52.96 25.01
N SER A 466 0.70 53.05 26.33
CA SER A 466 0.67 54.35 27.01
C SER A 466 1.82 55.25 26.56
N ALA A 467 3.01 54.70 26.31
CA ALA A 467 4.12 55.45 25.74
C ALA A 467 3.81 55.85 24.29
N PHE A 468 3.38 54.88 23.47
CA PHE A 468 3.11 55.08 22.05
C PHE A 468 2.03 56.14 21.74
N PHE A 469 1.00 56.28 22.57
CA PHE A 469 -0.05 57.29 22.37
C PHE A 469 0.23 58.66 23.03
N THR A 470 1.34 58.78 23.76
CA THR A 470 1.78 60.04 24.37
C THR A 470 2.80 60.77 23.49
N ASP A 471 3.59 60.02 22.72
CA ASP A 471 4.46 60.51 21.65
C ASP A 471 3.68 60.77 20.33
#